data_AF-A0A6M0C7U7-F1
#
_entry.id   AF-A0A6M0C7U7-F1
#
_cell.length_a   1.000
_cell.length_b   1.000
_cell.length_c   1.000
_cell.angle_alpha   90.00
_cell.angle_beta   90.00
_cell.angle_gamma   90.00
#
_symmetry.space_group_name_H-M   'P 1'
#
loop_
_entity.id
_entity.type
_entity.pdbx_description
1 polymer ?
#
loop_
_entity_poly.entity_id
_entity_poly.type
_entity_poly.pdbx_seq_one_letter_code
_entity_poly.pdbx_strand_id
1 'polypeptide(L)'
;MIPVLYWFCTEKLSVSGLFIGLLKALRYQVINGRNIELRERLYRVLEGCQVEMIIFDEAQRITPSSMSEIRDIAEVLNISVVLVGTDRLNAVIQRDEQVLNRFMGHYRYPRLDAEGVREMSGQWEKHVLRMSESSNLMSKKVQSLLL
;
A
#
# COMPACT_ATOMS: atom_id res chain seq x y z
N MET A 1 5.11 -14.98 -13.69
CA MET A 1 5.84 -13.75 -13.35
C MET A 1 4.85 -12.72 -12.83
N ILE A 2 5.09 -12.18 -11.65
CA ILE A 2 4.27 -11.12 -11.03
C ILE A 2 5.27 -10.04 -10.58
N PRO A 3 5.61 -9.07 -11.44
CA PRO A 3 6.68 -8.11 -11.11
C PRO A 3 6.27 -7.15 -10.00
N VAL A 4 4.97 -6.83 -9.90
CA VAL A 4 4.41 -5.94 -8.88
C VAL A 4 3.32 -6.66 -8.12
N LEU A 5 3.49 -6.78 -6.80
CA LEU A 5 2.50 -7.33 -5.89
C LEU A 5 1.82 -6.20 -5.12
N TYR A 6 0.53 -6.01 -5.34
CA TYR A 6 -0.29 -5.14 -4.51
C TYR A 6 -0.93 -5.93 -3.37
N TRP A 7 -0.90 -5.37 -2.16
CA TRP A 7 -1.58 -5.98 -1.03
C TRP A 7 -2.17 -4.95 -0.07
N PHE A 8 -3.44 -5.17 0.28
CA PHE A 8 -4.18 -4.34 1.24
C PHE A 8 -4.03 -4.92 2.65
N CYS A 9 -3.49 -4.12 3.57
CA CYS A 9 -3.22 -4.57 4.94
C CYS A 9 -4.51 -4.65 5.77
N THR A 10 -4.74 -5.82 6.38
CA THR A 10 -5.82 -5.99 7.35
C THR A 10 -5.44 -5.40 8.71
N GLU A 11 -6.42 -5.06 9.54
CA GLU A 11 -6.15 -4.49 10.87
C GLU A 11 -5.29 -5.42 11.75
N LYS A 12 -4.38 -4.82 12.54
CA LYS A 12 -3.52 -5.50 13.52
C LYS A 12 -2.75 -6.68 12.93
N LEU A 13 -2.13 -6.45 11.77
CA LEU A 13 -1.45 -7.51 11.02
C LEU A 13 -0.23 -8.06 11.77
N SER A 14 -0.34 -9.28 12.28
CA SER A 14 0.77 -10.02 12.89
C SER A 14 1.77 -10.52 11.84
N VAL A 15 2.96 -10.94 12.28
CA VAL A 15 4.01 -11.50 11.41
C VAL A 15 3.52 -12.75 10.65
N SER A 16 2.81 -13.65 11.34
CA SER A 16 2.21 -14.81 10.69
C SER A 16 1.14 -14.40 9.69
N GLY A 17 0.32 -13.40 10.03
CA GLY A 17 -0.69 -12.83 9.15
C GLY A 17 -0.08 -12.22 7.88
N LEU A 18 1.05 -11.51 8.02
CA LEU A 18 1.84 -10.96 6.91
C LEU A 18 2.25 -12.06 5.93
N PHE A 19 2.94 -13.09 6.41
CA PHE A 19 3.43 -14.16 5.54
C PHE A 19 2.30 -14.95 4.88
N ILE A 20 1.29 -15.31 5.66
CA ILE A 20 0.11 -16.02 5.16
C ILE A 20 -0.63 -15.16 4.13
N GLY A 21 -0.78 -13.87 4.38
CA GLY A 21 -1.45 -12.92 3.49
C GLY A 21 -0.75 -12.79 2.14
N LEU A 22 0.57 -12.59 2.15
CA LEU A 22 1.37 -12.48 0.93
C LEU A 22 1.38 -13.79 0.13
N LEU A 23 1.52 -14.94 0.79
CA LEU A 23 1.42 -16.26 0.13
C LEU A 23 0.05 -16.46 -0.54
N LYS A 24 -1.04 -16.05 0.12
CA LYS A 24 -2.39 -16.07 -0.47
C LYS A 24 -2.51 -15.14 -1.67
N ALA A 25 -1.95 -13.93 -1.57
CA ALA A 25 -1.98 -12.95 -2.66
C ALA A 25 -1.28 -13.49 -3.93
N LEU A 26 -0.23 -14.29 -3.75
CA LEU A 26 0.48 -14.99 -4.82
C LEU A 26 -0.22 -16.29 -5.28
N ARG A 27 -1.42 -16.59 -4.75
CA ARG A 27 -2.22 -17.80 -5.01
C ARG A 27 -1.56 -19.13 -4.61
N TYR A 28 -0.63 -19.10 -3.65
CA TYR A 28 -0.03 -20.31 -3.10
C TYR A 28 -0.83 -20.85 -1.92
N GLN A 29 -0.91 -22.18 -1.82
CA GLN A 29 -1.58 -22.84 -0.70
C GLN A 29 -0.91 -22.50 0.62
N VAL A 30 -1.68 -22.00 1.57
CA VAL A 30 -1.20 -21.74 2.93
C VAL A 30 -1.24 -23.04 3.72
N ILE A 31 -0.08 -23.41 4.27
CA ILE A 31 0.02 -24.48 5.24
C ILE A 31 0.36 -23.81 6.56
N ASN A 32 -0.35 -24.14 7.63
CA ASN A 32 -0.01 -23.64 8.96
C ASN A 32 1.40 -24.11 9.33
N GLY A 33 2.22 -23.21 9.87
CA GLY A 33 3.61 -23.49 10.21
C GLY A 33 4.16 -22.43 11.16
N ARG A 34 5.37 -22.65 11.67
CA ARG A 34 6.06 -21.65 12.49
C ARG A 34 6.48 -20.46 11.62
N ASN A 35 6.63 -19.29 12.22
CA ASN A 35 7.02 -18.06 11.48
C ASN A 35 8.30 -18.24 10.65
N ILE A 36 9.26 -19.04 11.14
CA ILE A 36 10.52 -19.33 10.42
C ILE A 36 10.22 -20.07 9.11
N GLU A 37 9.39 -21.12 9.16
CA GLU A 37 9.01 -21.94 8.00
C GLU A 37 8.19 -21.12 6.99
N LEU A 38 7.29 -20.27 7.49
CA LEU A 38 6.49 -19.37 6.66
C LEU A 38 7.36 -18.32 5.96
N ARG A 39 8.36 -17.76 6.65
CA ARG A 39 9.31 -16.79 6.09
C ARG A 39 10.12 -17.39 4.95
N GLU A 40 10.79 -18.51 5.20
CA GLU A 40 11.60 -19.19 4.17
C GLU A 40 10.77 -19.53 2.94
N ARG A 41 9.53 -19.99 3.15
CA ARG A 41 8.62 -20.31 2.05
C ARG A 41 8.21 -19.07 1.27
N LEU A 42 7.86 -17.98 1.96
CA LEU A 42 7.52 -16.73 1.30
C LEU A 42 8.67 -16.23 0.42
N TYR A 43 9.90 -16.30 0.92
CA TYR A 43 11.07 -15.79 0.19
C TYR A 43 11.25 -16.55 -1.13
N ARG A 44 11.23 -17.89 -1.07
CA ARG A 44 11.31 -18.73 -2.30
C ARG A 44 10.17 -18.45 -3.28
N VAL A 45 8.96 -18.18 -2.78
CA VAL A 45 7.81 -17.88 -3.63
C VAL A 45 7.95 -16.50 -4.29
N LEU A 46 8.40 -15.49 -3.55
CA LEU A 46 8.65 -14.15 -4.09
C LEU A 46 9.73 -14.18 -5.19
N GLU A 47 10.85 -14.85 -4.92
CA GLU A 47 11.93 -15.05 -5.90
C GLU A 47 11.45 -15.83 -7.12
N GLY A 48 10.76 -16.96 -6.91
CA GLY A 48 10.24 -17.80 -7.99
C GLY A 48 9.17 -17.09 -8.84
N CYS A 49 8.42 -16.16 -8.24
CA CYS A 49 7.46 -15.32 -8.95
C CYS A 49 8.12 -14.12 -9.65
N GLN A 50 9.41 -13.87 -9.38
CA GLN A 50 10.18 -12.70 -9.84
C GLN A 50 9.48 -11.40 -9.45
N VAL A 51 9.11 -11.29 -8.18
CA VAL A 51 8.56 -10.04 -7.63
C VAL A 51 9.69 -9.03 -7.49
N GLU A 52 9.51 -7.86 -8.09
CA GLU A 52 10.48 -6.76 -8.05
C GLU A 52 9.99 -5.62 -7.15
N MET A 53 8.67 -5.52 -6.97
CA MET A 53 8.04 -4.50 -6.13
C MET A 53 6.84 -5.04 -5.34
N ILE A 54 6.71 -4.60 -4.09
CA ILE A 54 5.51 -4.84 -3.27
C ILE A 54 4.94 -3.50 -2.81
N ILE A 55 3.64 -3.30 -3.03
CA ILE A 55 2.88 -2.13 -2.58
C ILE A 55 1.98 -2.58 -1.43
N PHE A 56 2.24 -2.07 -0.23
CA PHE A 56 1.41 -2.29 0.95
C PHE A 56 0.47 -1.11 1.15
N ASP A 57 -0.81 -1.31 0.82
CA ASP A 57 -1.86 -0.32 1.10
C ASP A 57 -2.38 -0.45 2.54
N GLU A 58 -2.85 0.65 3.11
CA GLU A 58 -3.23 0.78 4.52
C GLU A 58 -2.13 0.33 5.50
N ALA A 59 -0.86 0.61 5.19
CA ALA A 59 0.31 0.14 5.93
C ALA A 59 0.34 0.60 7.40
N GLN A 60 -0.42 1.64 7.78
CA GLN A 60 -0.59 2.04 9.19
C GLN A 60 -1.19 0.93 10.09
N ARG A 61 -1.76 -0.12 9.49
CA ARG A 61 -2.36 -1.27 10.20
C ARG A 61 -1.36 -2.36 10.57
N ILE A 62 -0.13 -2.25 10.07
CA ILE A 62 0.96 -3.21 10.27
C ILE A 62 1.54 -3.02 11.67
N THR A 63 1.77 -4.11 12.41
CA THR A 63 2.44 -4.04 13.71
C THR A 63 3.93 -3.73 13.53
N PRO A 64 4.60 -3.13 14.53
CA PRO A 64 6.05 -2.86 14.44
C PRO A 64 6.88 -4.09 14.10
N SER A 65 6.57 -5.24 14.70
CA SER A 65 7.23 -6.52 14.39
C SER A 65 7.06 -6.96 12.93
N SER A 66 5.88 -6.79 12.34
CA SER A 66 5.63 -7.09 10.94
C SER A 66 6.32 -6.09 10.02
N MET A 67 6.50 -4.84 10.46
CA MET A 67 7.23 -3.83 9.71
C MET A 67 8.73 -4.18 9.59
N SER A 68 9.32 -4.72 10.66
CA SER A 68 10.70 -5.23 10.61
C SER A 68 10.85 -6.37 9.59
N GLU A 69 9.86 -7.26 9.48
CA GLU A 69 9.87 -8.33 8.47
C GLU A 69 9.71 -7.78 7.03
N ILE A 70 8.94 -6.71 6.83
CA ILE A 70 8.81 -6.05 5.53
C ILE A 70 10.13 -5.40 5.11
N ARG A 71 10.83 -4.76 6.05
CA ARG A 71 12.20 -4.28 5.83
C ARG A 71 13.11 -5.44 5.43
N ASP A 72 13.08 -6.55 6.17
CA ASP A 72 13.94 -7.69 5.88
C ASP A 72 13.64 -8.32 4.50
N ILE A 73 12.38 -8.34 4.07
CA ILE A 73 11.99 -8.74 2.70
C ILE A 73 12.64 -7.81 1.66
N ALA A 74 12.53 -6.50 1.87
CA ALA A 74 13.10 -5.51 0.94
C ALA A 74 14.61 -5.66 0.82
N GLU A 75 15.30 -5.85 1.94
CA GLU A 75 16.77 -5.95 2.00
C GLU A 75 17.29 -7.29 1.48
N VAL A 76 16.71 -8.40 1.94
CA VAL A 76 17.23 -9.75 1.61
C VAL A 76 16.94 -10.11 0.17
N LEU A 77 15.75 -9.76 -0.34
CA LEU A 77 15.34 -10.13 -1.70
C LEU A 77 15.59 -9.02 -2.72
N ASN A 78 16.12 -7.87 -2.28
CA ASN A 78 16.32 -6.68 -3.11
C ASN A 78 15.03 -6.25 -3.85
N ILE A 79 13.91 -6.29 -3.12
CA ILE A 79 12.57 -5.93 -3.62
C ILE A 79 12.26 -4.50 -3.22
N SER A 80 11.78 -3.70 -4.18
CA SER A 80 11.31 -2.35 -3.90
C SER A 80 10.00 -2.40 -3.10
N VAL A 81 9.96 -1.77 -1.93
CA VAL A 81 8.74 -1.72 -1.10
C VAL A 81 8.18 -0.30 -1.08
N VAL A 82 6.89 -0.19 -1.39
CA VAL A 82 6.11 1.05 -1.29
C VAL A 82 5.09 0.89 -0.18
N LEU A 83 5.17 1.73 0.84
CA LEU A 83 4.20 1.80 1.93
C LEU A 83 3.21 2.93 1.65
N VAL A 84 1.93 2.58 1.53
CA VAL A 84 0.84 3.53 1.28
C VAL A 84 -0.06 3.56 2.51
N GLY A 85 -0.44 4.77 2.93
CA GLY A 85 -1.25 4.93 4.12
C GLY A 85 -1.60 6.36 4.44
N THR A 86 -2.24 6.53 5.59
CA THR A 86 -2.59 7.85 6.15
C THR A 86 -1.44 8.41 6.97
N ASP A 87 -1.60 9.62 7.53
CA ASP A 87 -0.62 10.23 8.45
C ASP A 87 -0.26 9.32 9.66
N ARG A 88 -1.13 8.36 10.00
CA ARG A 88 -0.87 7.36 11.04
C ARG A 88 0.31 6.44 10.69
N LEU A 89 0.59 6.23 9.41
CA LEU A 89 1.72 5.42 8.95
C LEU A 89 3.05 6.02 9.42
N ASN A 90 3.20 7.34 9.37
CA ASN A 90 4.40 8.02 9.85
C ASN A 90 4.68 7.70 11.33
N ALA A 91 3.63 7.68 12.16
CA ALA A 91 3.75 7.34 13.57
C ALA A 91 4.10 5.86 13.82
N VAL A 92 3.86 4.96 12.85
CA VAL A 92 4.28 3.55 12.92
C VAL A 92 5.75 3.43 12.50
N ILE A 93 6.14 4.08 11.39
CA ILE A 93 7.50 4.06 10.86
C ILE A 93 8.50 4.66 11.85
N GLN A 94 8.16 5.78 12.48
CA GLN A 94 9.03 6.48 13.44
C GLN A 94 9.35 5.70 14.72
N ARG A 95 8.66 4.58 14.99
CA ARG A 95 8.92 3.75 16.17
C ARG A 95 10.16 2.89 16.06
N ASP A 96 10.63 2.66 14.84
CA ASP A 96 11.82 1.86 14.55
C ASP A 96 12.73 2.65 13.62
N GLU A 97 13.86 3.11 14.15
CA GLU A 97 14.83 3.91 13.41
C GLU A 97 15.39 3.16 12.19
N GLN A 98 15.52 1.84 12.26
CA GLN A 98 15.99 1.03 11.14
C GLN A 98 14.97 1.00 10.01
N VAL A 99 13.68 0.98 10.34
CA VAL A 99 12.60 1.09 9.36
C VAL A 99 12.57 2.52 8.79
N LEU A 100 12.59 3.54 9.65
CA LEU A 100 12.59 4.95 9.24
C LEU A 100 13.69 5.26 8.23
N ASN A 101 14.91 4.79 8.49
CA ASN A 101 16.07 5.05 7.64
C ASN A 101 15.98 4.40 6.25
N ARG A 102 15.16 3.36 6.08
CA ARG A 102 14.92 2.70 4.79
C ARG A 102 13.73 3.26 4.02
N PHE A 103 12.78 3.90 4.71
CA PHE A 103 11.59 4.50 4.12
C PHE A 103 11.58 6.04 4.21
N MET A 104 12.76 6.68 4.14
CA MET A 104 12.90 8.15 4.25
C MET A 104 12.13 8.91 3.17
N GLY A 105 12.16 8.38 1.93
CA GLY A 105 11.45 8.95 0.79
C GLY A 105 9.95 8.74 0.94
N HIS A 106 9.22 9.77 1.34
CA HIS A 106 7.77 9.76 1.37
C HIS A 106 7.21 10.96 0.64
N TYR A 107 6.11 10.74 -0.08
CA TYR A 107 5.34 11.80 -0.72
C TYR A 107 3.99 11.91 -0.02
N ARG A 108 3.67 13.10 0.47
CA ARG A 108 2.38 13.38 1.08
C ARG A 108 1.51 14.12 0.08
N TYR A 109 0.40 13.51 -0.31
CA TYR A 109 -0.65 14.23 -1.02
C TYR A 109 -1.36 15.15 -0.03
N PRO A 110 -1.31 16.49 -0.21
CA PRO A 110 -2.07 17.38 0.63
C PRO A 110 -3.57 17.14 0.41
N ARG A 111 -4.38 17.41 1.45
CA ARG A 111 -5.83 17.43 1.28
C ARG A 111 -6.16 18.53 0.26
N LEU A 112 -6.97 18.19 -0.73
CA LEU A 112 -7.49 19.18 -1.68
C LEU A 112 -8.38 20.16 -0.92
N ASP A 113 -8.16 21.45 -1.14
CA ASP A 113 -9.08 22.49 -0.72
C ASP A 113 -10.28 22.57 -1.68
N ALA A 114 -11.23 23.45 -1.37
CA ALA A 114 -12.44 23.61 -2.17
C ALA A 114 -12.16 23.95 -3.64
N GLU A 115 -11.10 24.72 -3.89
CA GLU A 115 -10.70 25.10 -5.24
C GLU A 115 -10.07 23.93 -5.99
N GLY A 116 -9.16 23.19 -5.34
CA GLY A 116 -8.52 22.01 -5.90
C GLY A 116 -9.53 20.89 -6.21
N VAL A 117 -10.53 20.67 -5.35
CA VAL A 117 -11.62 19.72 -5.64
C VAL A 117 -12.40 20.15 -6.87
N ARG A 118 -12.72 21.44 -7.00
CA ARG A 118 -13.44 21.99 -8.16
C ARG A 118 -12.63 21.83 -9.45
N GLU A 119 -11.35 22.18 -9.43
CA GLU A 119 -10.46 22.03 -10.59
C GLU A 119 -10.32 20.56 -11.00
N MET A 120 -10.05 19.67 -10.04
CA MET A 120 -9.93 18.23 -10.30
C MET A 120 -11.21 17.67 -10.89
N SER A 121 -12.37 18.06 -10.35
CA SER A 121 -13.68 17.64 -10.86
C SER A 121 -13.90 18.09 -12.31
N GLY A 122 -13.51 19.33 -12.65
CA GLY A 122 -13.56 19.83 -14.02
C GLY A 122 -12.63 19.06 -14.97
N GLN A 123 -11.43 18.71 -14.50
CA GLN A 123 -10.51 17.86 -15.27
C GLN A 123 -11.10 16.46 -15.51
N TRP A 124 -11.74 15.87 -14.51
CA TRP A 124 -12.39 14.57 -14.65
C TRP A 124 -13.54 14.60 -15.66
N GLU A 125 -14.42 15.59 -15.56
CA GLU A 125 -15.53 15.77 -16.49
C GLU A 125 -15.05 15.87 -17.94
N LYS A 126 -14.02 16.69 -18.18
CA LYS A 126 -13.49 16.97 -19.52
C LYS A 126 -12.64 15.83 -20.08
N HIS A 127 -11.82 15.18 -19.26
CA HIS A 127 -10.75 14.32 -19.75
C HIS A 127 -10.90 12.85 -19.38
N VAL A 128 -11.63 12.52 -18.30
CA VAL A 128 -11.78 11.15 -17.80
C VAL A 128 -13.17 10.61 -18.15
N LEU A 129 -14.23 11.29 -17.75
CA LEU A 129 -15.61 10.84 -17.94
C LEU A 129 -16.05 10.98 -19.40
N ARG A 130 -15.76 12.13 -20.03
CA ARG A 130 -16.06 12.40 -21.45
C ARG A 130 -17.49 12.03 -21.85
N MET A 131 -18.45 12.35 -20.98
CA MET A 131 -19.86 12.01 -21.22
C MET A 131 -20.42 12.83 -22.39
N SER A 132 -21.44 12.28 -23.07
CA SER A 132 -22.13 12.95 -24.17
C SER A 132 -22.87 14.22 -23.72
N GLU A 133 -23.27 14.27 -22.45
CA GLU A 133 -23.89 15.42 -21.81
C GLU A 133 -23.11 15.80 -20.54
N SER A 134 -23.08 17.10 -20.23
CA SER A 134 -22.40 17.63 -19.05
C SER A 134 -23.03 17.09 -17.76
N SER A 135 -22.20 16.46 -16.94
CA SER A 135 -22.53 16.05 -15.56
C SER A 135 -22.56 17.22 -14.57
N ASN A 136 -22.08 18.40 -14.99
CA ASN A 136 -22.05 19.64 -14.22
C ASN A 136 -21.34 19.48 -12.86
N LEU A 137 -20.20 18.75 -12.86
CA LEU A 137 -19.47 18.46 -11.63
C LEU A 137 -18.93 19.73 -10.97
N MET A 138 -18.65 20.77 -11.75
CA MET A 138 -18.22 22.08 -11.26
C MET A 138 -19.35 22.94 -10.68
N SER A 139 -20.62 22.49 -10.72
CA SER A 139 -21.75 23.27 -10.20
C SER A 139 -21.69 23.41 -8.68
N LYS A 140 -22.15 24.56 -8.14
CA LYS A 140 -22.14 24.82 -6.68
C LYS A 140 -22.82 23.73 -5.87
N LYS A 141 -23.93 23.18 -6.38
CA LYS A 141 -24.69 22.11 -5.73
C LYS A 141 -23.90 20.80 -5.64
N VAL A 142 -23.17 20.43 -6.70
CA VAL A 142 -22.35 19.22 -6.69
C VAL A 142 -21.09 19.42 -5.85
N GLN A 143 -20.43 20.58 -5.96
CA GLN A 143 -19.25 20.91 -5.16
C GLN A 143 -19.53 20.90 -3.65
N SER A 144 -20.72 21.32 -3.20
CA SER A 144 -21.11 21.20 -1.79
C SER A 144 -21.32 19.76 -1.30
N LEU A 145 -21.42 18.78 -2.20
CA LEU A 145 -21.51 17.36 -1.84
C LEU A 145 -20.14 16.67 -1.84
N LEU A 146 -19.13 17.27 -2.49
CA LEU A 146 -17.78 16.73 -2.63
C LEU A 146 -16.82 17.22 -1.54
N LEU A 147 -17.25 18.19 -0.71
CA LEU A 147 -16.49 18.84 0.36
C LEU A 147 -17.06 18.52 1.74
#